data_AF-A0A6F9AB33-F1
#
_entry.id   AF-A0A6F9AB33-F1
#
_cell.length_a   1.000
_cell.length_b   1.000
_cell.length_c   1.000
_cell.angle_alpha   90.00
_cell.angle_beta   90.00
_cell.angle_gamma   90.00
#
_symmetry.space_group_name_H-M   'P 1'
#
loop_
_entity.id
_entity.type
_entity.pdbx_description
1 polymer ?
#
loop_
_entity_poly.entity_id
_entity_poly.type
_entity_poly.pdbx_seq_one_letter_code
_entity_poly.pdbx_strand_id
1 'polypeptide(L)'
;FEILWLTLCQFHNPIEIEYLPLYTPSEEEKNNPALFANNVRRIMAKALELPITDLSFDDCQLSLAKGPLRVPSNSSLLQFNRLARRLGLRAGTTDTVLQQQASRARNVWGYRLGLEDFAQYLNLSVTDMLTELHSLFNQHGDGQIDVREYVIALSVACQPSKAMDTLRLAFGMYEAKEDGAIVEKELASIMRTALGVAEVDVTELFSAIDTLEAGKITHDDFCRFVVQHPDFAQEYLLSSRETPSIPHTVPLTNGFSVDHYDTEEQTCSLPGQKRKED
;
A
#
# COMPACT_ATOMS: atom_id res chain seq x y z
N PHE A 1 -12.25 -7.22 -16.77
CA PHE A 1 -12.51 -7.67 -18.15
C PHE A 1 -13.89 -7.27 -18.65
N GLU A 2 -14.87 -7.08 -17.78
CA GLU A 2 -16.22 -6.66 -18.14
C GLU A 2 -16.27 -5.33 -18.92
N ILE A 3 -15.55 -4.30 -18.46
CA ILE A 3 -15.50 -3.00 -19.14
C ILE A 3 -15.04 -3.14 -20.60
N LEU A 4 -13.96 -3.89 -20.87
CA LEU A 4 -13.48 -4.12 -22.24
C LEU A 4 -14.57 -4.78 -23.11
N TRP A 5 -15.28 -5.77 -22.56
CA TRP A 5 -16.35 -6.42 -23.32
C TRP A 5 -17.53 -5.48 -23.58
N LEU A 6 -17.94 -4.71 -22.57
CA LEU A 6 -18.98 -3.71 -22.70
C LEU A 6 -18.62 -2.65 -23.74
N THR A 7 -17.37 -2.17 -23.76
CA THR A 7 -16.87 -1.24 -24.78
C THR A 7 -16.90 -1.87 -26.18
N LEU A 8 -16.51 -3.14 -26.34
CA LEU A 8 -16.54 -3.84 -27.62
C LEU A 8 -17.97 -4.19 -28.09
N CYS A 9 -18.94 -4.29 -27.18
CA CYS A 9 -20.35 -4.52 -27.50
C CYS A 9 -21.10 -3.24 -27.91
N GLN A 10 -20.50 -2.06 -27.75
CA GLN A 10 -21.05 -0.81 -28.29
C GLN A 10 -20.61 -0.64 -29.75
N PHE A 11 -21.57 -0.49 -30.66
CA PHE A 11 -21.31 -0.22 -32.09
C PHE A 11 -20.53 1.09 -32.30
N HIS A 12 -20.60 2.01 -31.34
CA HIS A 12 -19.92 3.30 -31.36
C HIS A 12 -19.50 3.68 -29.93
N ASN A 13 -18.21 3.96 -29.72
CA ASN A 13 -17.68 4.53 -28.49
C ASN A 13 -17.23 5.97 -28.79
N PRO A 14 -18.03 6.99 -28.46
CA PRO A 14 -17.64 8.38 -28.68
C PRO A 14 -16.46 8.72 -27.77
N ILE A 15 -15.42 9.31 -28.35
CA ILE A 15 -14.27 9.87 -27.63
C ILE A 15 -14.26 11.37 -27.92
N GLU A 16 -14.33 12.17 -26.85
CA GLU A 16 -14.17 13.62 -26.93
C GLU A 16 -12.75 13.97 -26.48
N ILE A 17 -12.08 14.81 -27.27
CA ILE A 17 -10.74 15.31 -26.97
C ILE A 17 -10.84 16.82 -26.79
N GLU A 18 -10.56 17.30 -25.59
CA GLU A 18 -10.44 18.73 -25.31
C GLU A 18 -8.96 19.13 -25.36
N TYR A 19 -8.65 20.14 -26.17
CA TYR A 19 -7.31 20.71 -26.22
C TYR A 19 -7.23 21.89 -25.24
N LEU A 20 -6.50 21.69 -24.15
CA LEU A 20 -6.23 22.77 -23.20
C LEU A 20 -5.28 23.81 -23.81
N PRO A 21 -5.38 25.09 -23.40
CA PRO A 21 -4.44 26.13 -23.81
C PRO A 21 -2.98 25.75 -23.52
N LEU A 22 -2.05 26.24 -24.34
CA LEU A 22 -0.63 25.97 -24.17
C LEU A 22 -0.12 26.50 -22.81
N TYR A 23 0.32 25.59 -21.95
CA TYR A 23 0.91 25.96 -20.66
C TYR A 23 2.38 26.39 -20.85
N THR A 24 2.68 27.63 -20.44
CA THR A 24 4.03 28.20 -20.56
C THR A 24 4.69 28.23 -19.17
N PRO A 25 5.86 27.60 -18.98
CA PRO A 25 6.54 27.57 -17.69
C PRO A 25 7.02 28.96 -17.26
N SER A 26 6.87 29.26 -15.98
CA SER A 26 7.54 30.35 -15.29
C SER A 26 9.05 30.12 -15.17
N GLU A 27 9.83 31.15 -14.83
CA GLU A 27 11.28 31.00 -14.61
C GLU A 27 11.61 29.99 -13.49
N GLU A 28 10.77 29.92 -12.45
CA GLU A 28 10.93 28.94 -11.37
C GLU A 28 10.71 27.50 -11.87
N GLU A 29 9.68 27.29 -12.69
CA GLU A 29 9.39 26.00 -13.30
C GLU A 29 10.43 25.59 -14.34
N LYS A 30 11.02 26.54 -15.06
CA LYS A 30 12.16 26.27 -15.96
C LYS A 30 13.37 25.72 -15.19
N ASN A 31 13.56 26.18 -13.96
CA ASN A 31 14.63 25.70 -13.08
C ASN A 31 14.24 24.44 -12.28
N ASN A 32 12.95 24.09 -12.21
CA ASN A 32 12.45 22.90 -11.50
C ASN A 32 11.44 22.11 -12.36
N PRO A 33 11.92 21.09 -13.12
CA PRO A 33 11.06 20.28 -13.97
C PRO A 33 9.93 19.55 -13.24
N ALA A 34 10.14 19.17 -11.97
CA ALA A 34 9.11 18.48 -11.18
C ALA A 34 7.96 19.43 -10.82
N LEU A 35 8.27 20.69 -10.49
CA LEU A 35 7.26 21.72 -10.23
C LEU A 35 6.39 21.97 -11.46
N PHE A 36 7.02 22.09 -12.64
CA PHE A 36 6.31 22.23 -13.91
C PHE A 36 5.34 21.07 -14.15
N ALA A 37 5.83 19.82 -14.02
CA ALA A 37 5.01 18.63 -14.22
C ALA A 37 3.82 18.55 -13.25
N ASN A 38 4.02 18.94 -11.99
CA ASN A 38 2.96 18.98 -10.98
C ASN A 38 1.89 20.04 -11.29
N ASN A 39 2.31 21.23 -11.75
CA ASN A 39 1.37 22.29 -12.13
C ASN A 39 0.57 21.93 -13.40
N VAL A 40 1.22 21.36 -14.41
CA VAL A 40 0.52 20.82 -15.61
C VAL A 40 -0.49 19.75 -15.20
N ARG A 41 -0.10 18.80 -14.34
CA ARG A 41 -1.01 17.77 -13.81
C ARG A 41 -2.23 18.39 -13.14
N ARG A 42 -2.04 19.45 -12.34
CA ARG A 42 -3.12 20.14 -11.65
C ARG A 42 -4.11 20.80 -12.62
N ILE A 43 -3.61 21.41 -13.69
CA ILE A 43 -4.44 22.01 -14.73
C ILE A 43 -5.26 20.93 -15.45
N MET A 44 -4.65 19.80 -15.81
CA MET A 44 -5.33 18.68 -16.44
C MET A 44 -6.41 18.09 -15.52
N ALA A 45 -6.09 17.85 -14.24
CA ALA A 45 -7.03 17.32 -13.27
C ALA A 45 -8.22 18.25 -13.05
N LYS A 46 -7.97 19.56 -12.99
CA LYS A 46 -9.03 20.59 -12.88
C LYS A 46 -9.95 20.60 -14.09
N ALA A 47 -9.40 20.48 -15.31
CA ALA A 47 -10.21 20.41 -16.53
C ALA A 47 -11.08 19.15 -16.60
N LEU A 48 -10.59 18.03 -16.07
CA LEU A 48 -11.31 16.76 -16.02
C LEU A 48 -12.25 16.63 -14.81
N GLU A 49 -12.26 17.60 -13.89
CA GLU A 49 -12.97 17.53 -12.60
C GLU A 49 -12.60 16.28 -11.77
N LEU A 50 -11.35 15.83 -11.88
CA LEU A 50 -10.83 14.65 -11.17
C LEU A 50 -9.92 15.06 -10.01
N PRO A 51 -9.93 14.30 -8.90
CA PRO A 51 -8.94 14.49 -7.84
C PRO A 51 -7.54 14.11 -8.34
N ILE A 52 -6.52 14.75 -7.76
CA ILE A 52 -5.13 14.39 -8.02
C ILE A 52 -4.73 13.32 -7.01
N THR A 53 -4.16 12.22 -7.51
CA THR A 53 -3.58 11.17 -6.67
C THR A 53 -2.10 11.03 -6.99
N ASP A 54 -1.23 11.03 -6.00
CA ASP A 54 0.21 10.77 -6.16
C ASP A 54 0.50 9.26 -6.24
N LEU A 55 -0.18 8.58 -7.17
CA LEU A 55 0.06 7.18 -7.49
C LEU A 55 1.17 7.07 -8.52
N SER A 56 2.15 6.23 -8.20
CA SER A 56 3.19 5.82 -9.14
C SER A 56 2.86 4.45 -9.76
N PHE A 57 3.62 4.09 -10.78
CA PHE A 57 3.51 2.77 -11.40
C PHE A 57 3.69 1.63 -10.38
N ASP A 58 4.57 1.79 -9.39
CA ASP A 58 4.78 0.80 -8.33
C ASP A 58 3.58 0.67 -7.40
N ASP A 59 2.88 1.77 -7.13
CA ASP A 59 1.65 1.76 -6.32
C ASP A 59 0.53 1.03 -7.09
N CYS A 60 0.49 1.17 -8.41
CA CYS A 60 -0.39 0.39 -9.27
C CYS A 60 0.00 -1.09 -9.27
N GLN A 61 1.28 -1.45 -9.31
CA GLN A 61 1.71 -2.85 -9.22
C GLN A 61 1.31 -3.49 -7.90
N LEU A 62 1.44 -2.74 -6.80
CA LEU A 62 1.01 -3.19 -5.47
C LEU A 62 -0.49 -3.44 -5.42
N SER A 63 -1.28 -2.52 -5.98
CA SER A 63 -2.75 -2.61 -6.00
C SER A 63 -3.29 -3.67 -6.98
N LEU A 64 -2.59 -3.90 -8.09
CA LEU A 64 -2.96 -4.84 -9.14
C LEU A 64 -2.30 -6.21 -8.98
N ALA A 65 -1.50 -6.40 -7.93
CA ALA A 65 -0.84 -7.66 -7.63
C ALA A 65 -1.89 -8.77 -7.56
N LYS A 66 -1.74 -9.76 -8.44
CA LYS A 66 -2.56 -10.97 -8.42
C LYS A 66 -1.90 -11.98 -7.50
N GLY A 67 -2.72 -12.74 -6.79
CA GLY A 67 -2.26 -13.78 -5.89
C GLY A 67 -3.24 -13.99 -4.74
N PRO A 68 -2.87 -14.86 -3.80
CA PRO A 68 -3.71 -15.20 -2.67
C PRO A 68 -3.85 -14.06 -1.65
N LEU A 69 -2.93 -13.09 -1.65
CA LEU A 69 -2.99 -11.88 -0.84
C LEU A 69 -3.13 -10.66 -1.74
N ARG A 70 -4.36 -10.18 -1.91
CA ARG A 70 -4.63 -8.92 -2.61
C ARG A 70 -4.65 -7.78 -1.61
N VAL A 71 -3.86 -6.74 -1.89
CA VAL A 71 -3.83 -5.54 -1.08
C VAL A 71 -5.15 -4.78 -1.24
N PRO A 72 -5.91 -4.51 -0.16
CA PRO A 72 -7.17 -3.75 -0.24
C PRO A 72 -6.95 -2.29 -0.66
N SER A 73 -7.99 -1.64 -1.20
CA SER A 73 -7.93 -0.26 -1.70
C SER A 73 -7.52 0.78 -0.64
N ASN A 74 -7.81 0.53 0.64
CA ASN A 74 -7.48 1.43 1.76
C ASN A 74 -6.22 0.99 2.53
N SER A 75 -5.28 0.33 1.85
CA SER A 75 -4.09 -0.22 2.51
C SER A 75 -3.05 0.84 2.85
N SER A 76 -2.55 0.79 4.09
CA SER A 76 -1.39 1.58 4.54
C SER A 76 -0.11 1.23 3.77
N LEU A 77 -0.09 0.12 3.03
CA LEU A 77 1.07 -0.28 2.21
C LEU A 77 1.34 0.68 1.05
N LEU A 78 0.34 1.44 0.57
CA LEU A 78 0.56 2.47 -0.46
C LEU A 78 1.36 3.64 0.12
N GLN A 79 0.97 4.11 1.31
CA GLN A 79 1.72 5.15 2.04
C GLN A 79 3.12 4.66 2.40
N PHE A 80 3.23 3.44 2.94
CA PHE A 80 4.51 2.80 3.21
C PHE A 80 5.39 2.74 1.96
N ASN A 81 4.85 2.32 0.79
CA ASN A 81 5.62 2.21 -0.45
C ASN A 81 6.19 3.57 -0.87
N ARG A 82 5.40 4.64 -0.77
CA ARG A 82 5.84 6.01 -1.06
C ARG A 82 6.97 6.44 -0.13
N LEU A 83 6.82 6.25 1.19
CA LEU A 83 7.84 6.62 2.17
C LEU A 83 9.12 5.80 2.01
N ALA A 84 9.00 4.48 1.83
CA ALA A 84 10.13 3.59 1.62
C ALA A 84 10.93 3.95 0.37
N ARG A 85 10.28 4.41 -0.71
CA ARG A 85 10.98 4.93 -1.90
C ARG A 85 11.73 6.22 -1.60
N ARG A 86 11.09 7.19 -0.95
CA ARG A 86 11.68 8.50 -0.64
C ARG A 86 12.86 8.39 0.33
N LEU A 87 12.82 7.43 1.26
CA LEU A 87 13.91 7.10 2.17
C LEU A 87 15.01 6.22 1.52
N GLY A 88 14.84 5.81 0.26
CA GLY A 88 15.81 4.97 -0.45
C GLY A 88 15.82 3.49 -0.03
N LEU A 89 14.87 3.06 0.81
CA LEU A 89 14.81 1.70 1.37
C LEU A 89 14.48 0.61 0.34
N ARG A 90 13.94 0.99 -0.84
CA ARG A 90 13.68 0.06 -1.95
C ARG A 90 14.85 -0.10 -2.91
N ALA A 91 15.73 0.90 -3.00
CA ALA A 91 16.80 0.89 -3.98
C ALA A 91 17.83 -0.19 -3.64
N GLY A 92 18.03 -1.16 -4.53
CA GLY A 92 18.99 -2.25 -4.33
C GLY A 92 18.54 -3.36 -3.37
N THR A 93 17.26 -3.37 -2.97
CA THR A 93 16.71 -4.42 -2.11
C THR A 93 16.49 -5.70 -2.92
N THR A 94 17.43 -6.63 -2.81
CA THR A 94 17.38 -7.98 -3.40
C THR A 94 16.78 -9.00 -2.42
N ASP A 95 16.46 -10.20 -2.91
CA ASP A 95 16.04 -11.33 -2.07
C ASP A 95 17.05 -11.58 -0.93
N THR A 96 18.35 -11.45 -1.21
CA THR A 96 19.42 -11.61 -0.20
C THR A 96 19.38 -10.53 0.88
N VAL A 97 19.12 -9.28 0.52
CA VAL A 97 18.97 -8.17 1.48
C VAL A 97 17.73 -8.37 2.34
N LEU A 98 16.60 -8.79 1.77
CA LEU A 98 15.40 -9.13 2.53
C LEU A 98 15.65 -10.26 3.53
N GLN A 99 16.36 -11.31 3.13
CA GLN A 99 16.73 -12.41 4.03
C GLN A 99 17.66 -11.96 5.18
N GLN A 100 18.61 -11.06 4.90
CA GLN A 100 19.45 -10.46 5.93
C GLN A 100 18.63 -9.62 6.92
N GLN A 101 17.69 -8.82 6.41
CA GLN A 101 16.76 -8.03 7.24
C GLN A 101 15.89 -8.94 8.11
N ALA A 102 15.34 -10.01 7.55
CA ALA A 102 14.55 -10.98 8.30
C ALA A 102 15.36 -11.68 9.39
N SER A 103 16.60 -12.06 9.08
CA SER A 103 17.52 -12.66 10.07
C SER A 103 17.83 -11.70 11.21
N ARG A 104 18.05 -10.41 10.90
CA ARG A 104 18.25 -9.36 11.91
C ARG A 104 16.99 -9.18 12.77
N ALA A 105 15.83 -9.00 12.14
CA ALA A 105 14.55 -8.80 12.82
C ALA A 105 14.17 -9.99 13.74
N ARG A 106 14.41 -11.23 13.31
CA ARG A 106 14.21 -12.42 14.15
C ARG A 106 15.07 -12.40 15.41
N ASN A 107 16.29 -11.86 15.33
CA ASN A 107 17.22 -11.80 16.45
C ASN A 107 16.93 -10.65 17.44
N VAL A 108 16.05 -9.71 17.10
CA VAL A 108 15.56 -8.65 18.03
C VAL A 108 14.47 -9.21 18.97
N TRP A 109 14.43 -10.54 19.16
CA TRP A 109 13.35 -11.26 19.85
C TRP A 109 13.01 -10.67 21.23
N GLY A 110 11.77 -10.20 21.37
CA GLY A 110 11.22 -9.63 22.59
C GLY A 110 11.41 -8.12 22.76
N TYR A 111 12.13 -7.44 21.87
CA TYR A 111 12.32 -5.99 21.91
C TYR A 111 11.57 -5.33 20.74
N ARG A 112 10.57 -4.51 21.08
CA ARG A 112 10.03 -3.53 20.14
C ARG A 112 11.00 -2.35 20.06
N LEU A 113 11.05 -1.69 18.90
CA LEU A 113 11.96 -0.56 18.69
C LEU A 113 11.23 0.79 18.77
N GLY A 114 11.82 1.69 19.54
CA GLY A 114 11.50 3.12 19.50
C GLY A 114 11.96 3.77 18.19
N LEU A 115 11.60 5.03 17.97
CA LEU A 115 11.95 5.77 16.76
C LEU A 115 13.47 5.86 16.56
N GLU A 116 14.22 6.13 17.63
CA GLU A 116 15.68 6.27 17.61
C GLU A 116 16.36 4.95 17.29
N ASP A 117 15.95 3.86 17.95
CA ASP A 117 16.49 2.53 17.72
C ASP A 117 16.15 2.03 16.31
N PHE A 118 14.95 2.37 15.82
CA PHE A 118 14.55 2.06 14.45
C PHE A 118 15.37 2.85 13.41
N ALA A 119 15.67 4.12 13.68
CA ALA A 119 16.57 4.92 12.85
C ALA A 119 17.97 4.28 12.80
N GLN A 120 18.50 3.85 13.95
CA GLN A 120 19.77 3.14 14.01
C GLN A 120 19.70 1.80 13.28
N TYR A 121 18.61 1.04 13.41
CA TYR A 121 18.39 -0.22 12.72
C TYR A 121 18.49 -0.07 11.19
N LEU A 122 17.93 1.02 10.65
CA LEU A 122 17.96 1.35 9.22
C LEU A 122 19.22 2.10 8.77
N ASN A 123 20.11 2.49 9.69
CA ASN A 123 21.23 3.41 9.42
C ASN A 123 20.76 4.75 8.84
N LEU A 124 19.67 5.31 9.37
CA LEU A 124 19.11 6.60 8.99
C LEU A 124 19.13 7.56 10.19
N SER A 125 19.02 8.86 9.90
CA SER A 125 18.73 9.87 10.92
C SER A 125 17.24 9.98 11.18
N VAL A 126 16.86 10.37 12.40
CA VAL A 126 15.47 10.72 12.70
C VAL A 126 15.06 11.95 11.87
N THR A 127 13.98 11.79 11.12
CA THR A 127 13.37 12.81 10.25
C THR A 127 11.86 12.69 10.33
N ASP A 128 11.12 13.72 9.92
CA ASP A 128 9.65 13.66 9.88
C ASP A 128 9.14 12.49 9.03
N MET A 129 9.81 12.22 7.90
CA MET A 129 9.48 11.10 7.01
C MET A 129 9.72 9.74 7.66
N LEU A 130 10.81 9.58 8.42
CA LEU A 130 11.06 8.35 9.16
C LEU A 130 10.07 8.18 10.30
N THR A 131 9.68 9.28 10.96
CA THR A 131 8.67 9.30 12.01
C THR A 131 7.32 8.87 11.48
N GLU A 132 6.92 9.38 10.30
CA GLU A 132 5.72 8.96 9.61
C GLU A 132 5.76 7.47 9.26
N LEU A 133 6.87 6.97 8.71
CA LEU A 133 7.03 5.55 8.39
C LEU A 133 6.94 4.66 9.65
N HIS A 134 7.58 5.06 10.75
CA HIS A 134 7.51 4.34 12.03
C HIS A 134 6.08 4.30 12.58
N SER A 135 5.34 5.41 12.46
CA SER A 135 3.97 5.50 12.95
C SER A 135 3.00 4.51 12.31
N LEU A 136 3.28 4.05 11.07
CA LEU A 136 2.48 3.05 10.37
C LEU A 136 2.41 1.69 11.11
N PHE A 137 3.40 1.41 11.96
CA PHE A 137 3.52 0.15 12.70
C PHE A 137 3.29 0.33 14.21
N ASN A 138 3.09 1.56 14.69
CA ASN A 138 2.91 1.85 16.12
C ASN A 138 1.45 1.66 16.56
N GLN A 139 0.96 0.42 16.45
CA GLN A 139 -0.45 0.11 16.69
C GLN A 139 -0.96 0.47 18.08
N HIS A 140 -0.10 0.32 19.08
CA HIS A 140 -0.45 0.53 20.48
C HIS A 140 -0.29 1.99 20.93
N GLY A 141 0.21 2.87 20.05
CA GLY A 141 0.47 4.27 20.38
C GLY A 141 1.53 4.47 21.46
N ASP A 142 2.27 3.41 21.83
CA ASP A 142 3.28 3.42 22.88
C ASP A 142 4.68 3.79 22.36
N GLY A 143 4.78 4.12 21.07
CA GLY A 143 6.01 4.59 20.43
C GLY A 143 6.96 3.46 20.09
N GLN A 144 6.47 2.22 20.10
CA GLN A 144 7.27 1.02 19.93
C GLN A 144 6.75 0.24 18.72
N ILE A 145 7.62 -0.36 17.91
CA ILE A 145 7.19 -1.17 16.75
C ILE A 145 7.84 -2.54 16.75
N ASP A 146 7.14 -3.52 16.19
CA ASP A 146 7.75 -4.81 15.86
C ASP A 146 8.42 -4.68 14.48
N VAL A 147 9.75 -4.77 14.46
CA VAL A 147 10.55 -4.62 13.23
C VAL A 147 10.22 -5.70 12.20
N ARG A 148 9.70 -6.85 12.63
CA ARG A 148 9.26 -7.91 11.70
C ARG A 148 8.15 -7.40 10.80
N GLU A 149 7.29 -6.51 11.28
CA GLU A 149 6.24 -5.89 10.47
C GLU A 149 6.83 -4.99 9.37
N TYR A 150 7.83 -4.18 9.72
CA TYR A 150 8.57 -3.39 8.73
C TYR A 150 9.17 -4.27 7.63
N VAL A 151 9.79 -5.40 7.99
CA VAL A 151 10.41 -6.32 7.01
C VAL A 151 9.35 -6.96 6.11
N ILE A 152 8.19 -7.34 6.66
CA ILE A 152 7.06 -7.86 5.88
C ILE A 152 6.58 -6.81 4.88
N ALA A 153 6.28 -5.59 5.35
CA ALA A 153 5.82 -4.50 4.49
C ALA A 153 6.85 -4.16 3.39
N LEU A 154 8.14 -4.15 3.73
CA LEU A 154 9.22 -3.97 2.77
C LEU A 154 9.25 -5.07 1.70
N SER A 155 9.05 -6.33 2.11
CA SER A 155 8.97 -7.47 1.18
C SER A 155 7.79 -7.30 0.22
N VAL A 156 6.59 -6.96 0.72
CA VAL A 156 5.42 -6.71 -0.14
C VAL A 156 5.69 -5.56 -1.12
N ALA A 157 6.24 -4.44 -0.63
CA ALA A 157 6.52 -3.27 -1.44
C ALA A 157 7.57 -3.54 -2.53
N CYS A 158 8.61 -4.32 -2.22
CA CYS A 158 9.67 -4.68 -3.16
C CYS A 158 9.23 -5.78 -4.14
N GLN A 159 8.30 -6.64 -3.75
CA GLN A 159 7.94 -7.85 -4.50
C GLN A 159 6.43 -8.13 -4.50
N PRO A 160 5.59 -7.24 -5.06
CA PRO A 160 4.13 -7.36 -4.97
C PRO A 160 3.56 -8.67 -5.54
N SER A 161 4.21 -9.22 -6.57
CA SER A 161 3.79 -10.48 -7.21
C SER A 161 4.26 -11.75 -6.50
N LYS A 162 5.08 -11.64 -5.45
CA LYS A 162 5.68 -12.77 -4.71
C LYS A 162 5.11 -12.88 -3.29
N ALA A 163 3.78 -12.89 -3.19
CA ALA A 163 3.08 -12.99 -1.90
C ALA A 163 3.52 -14.22 -1.08
N MET A 164 3.71 -15.38 -1.73
CA MET A 164 4.16 -16.60 -1.04
C MET A 164 5.59 -16.50 -0.51
N ASP A 165 6.51 -15.84 -1.23
CA ASP A 165 7.88 -15.62 -0.73
C ASP A 165 7.86 -14.66 0.47
N THR A 166 6.99 -13.65 0.46
CA THR A 166 6.79 -12.75 1.60
C THR A 166 6.21 -13.49 2.81
N LEU A 167 5.23 -14.38 2.61
CA LEU A 167 4.68 -15.20 3.69
C LEU A 167 5.74 -16.15 4.24
N ARG A 168 6.54 -16.79 3.39
CA ARG A 168 7.65 -17.63 3.83
C ARG A 168 8.66 -16.87 4.68
N LEU A 169 9.02 -15.66 4.25
CA LEU A 169 9.89 -14.74 5.00
C LEU A 169 9.29 -14.41 6.37
N ALA A 170 7.98 -14.13 6.41
CA ALA A 170 7.25 -13.80 7.62
C ALA A 170 7.21 -14.96 8.62
N PHE A 171 6.79 -16.16 8.19
CA PHE A 171 6.80 -17.37 9.02
C PHE A 171 8.21 -17.61 9.59
N GLY A 172 9.25 -17.50 8.75
CA GLY A 172 10.63 -17.66 9.20
C GLY A 172 11.09 -16.65 10.26
N MET A 173 10.44 -15.49 10.42
CA MET A 173 10.74 -14.52 11.48
C MET A 173 9.96 -14.76 12.78
N TYR A 174 8.78 -15.38 12.70
CA TYR A 174 7.88 -15.61 13.83
C TYR A 174 7.97 -17.02 14.41
N GLU A 175 8.35 -18.01 13.59
CA GLU A 175 8.35 -19.41 13.99
C GLU A 175 9.18 -19.68 15.26
N ALA A 176 8.61 -20.47 16.15
CA ALA A 176 9.29 -20.94 17.35
C ALA A 176 10.45 -21.87 16.99
N LYS A 177 11.55 -21.79 17.74
CA LYS A 177 12.76 -22.58 17.47
C LYS A 177 12.57 -24.08 17.70
N GLU A 178 11.60 -24.47 18.50
CA GLU A 178 11.39 -25.86 18.93
C GLU A 178 10.73 -26.70 17.85
N ASP A 179 9.76 -26.12 17.13
CA ASP A 179 8.87 -26.84 16.22
C ASP A 179 8.61 -26.13 14.88
N GLY A 180 9.14 -24.91 14.69
CA GLY A 180 8.92 -24.14 13.46
C GLY A 180 7.46 -23.69 13.28
N ALA A 181 6.67 -23.66 14.36
CA ALA A 181 5.27 -23.27 14.32
C ALA A 181 5.07 -21.82 14.80
N ILE A 182 3.96 -21.22 14.37
CA ILE A 182 3.47 -19.92 14.84
C ILE A 182 2.09 -20.08 15.48
N VAL A 183 1.76 -19.17 16.40
CA VAL A 183 0.43 -19.12 17.04
C VAL A 183 -0.51 -18.12 16.34
N GLU A 184 -1.80 -18.17 16.65
CA GLU A 184 -2.84 -17.34 16.01
C GLU A 184 -2.51 -15.83 16.03
N LYS A 185 -2.03 -15.32 17.16
CA LYS A 185 -1.65 -13.90 17.31
C LYS A 185 -0.53 -13.50 16.33
N GLU A 186 0.40 -14.40 16.06
CA GLU A 186 1.51 -14.16 15.14
C GLU A 186 1.02 -14.19 13.69
N LEU A 187 0.13 -15.13 13.35
CA LEU A 187 -0.53 -15.15 12.05
C LEU A 187 -1.32 -13.85 11.81
N ALA A 188 -2.03 -13.35 12.83
CA ALA A 188 -2.76 -12.08 12.76
C ALA A 188 -1.82 -10.91 12.45
N SER A 189 -0.66 -10.83 13.11
CA SER A 189 0.35 -9.80 12.84
C SER A 189 0.89 -9.87 11.41
N ILE A 190 1.18 -11.09 10.92
CA ILE A 190 1.66 -11.34 9.56
C ILE A 190 0.61 -10.88 8.54
N MET A 191 -0.63 -11.34 8.66
CA MET A 191 -1.69 -11.05 7.69
C MET A 191 -2.06 -9.57 7.67
N ARG A 192 -2.18 -8.95 8.85
CA ARG A 192 -2.45 -7.53 8.99
C ARG A 192 -1.43 -6.70 8.23
N THR A 193 -0.16 -7.00 8.46
CA THR A 193 0.95 -6.26 7.85
C THR A 193 1.04 -6.52 6.35
N ALA A 194 0.90 -7.77 5.93
CA ALA A 194 0.97 -8.15 4.52
C ALA A 194 -0.19 -7.58 3.68
N LEU A 195 -1.34 -7.33 4.31
CA LEU A 195 -2.50 -6.66 3.69
C LEU A 195 -2.48 -5.13 3.89
N GLY A 196 -1.71 -4.64 4.87
CA GLY A 196 -1.68 -3.22 5.25
C GLY A 196 -3.01 -2.70 5.77
N VAL A 197 -3.72 -3.52 6.54
CA VAL A 197 -5.01 -3.16 7.16
C VAL A 197 -4.83 -2.81 8.63
N ALA A 198 -5.75 -2.04 9.20
CA ALA A 198 -5.71 -1.69 10.63
C ALA A 198 -5.95 -2.93 11.51
N GLU A 199 -6.93 -3.74 11.13
CA GLU A 199 -7.33 -4.97 11.84
C GLU A 199 -7.62 -6.08 10.83
N VAL A 200 -7.39 -7.32 11.26
CA VAL A 200 -7.72 -8.53 10.51
C VAL A 200 -8.13 -9.61 11.51
N ASP A 201 -9.25 -10.26 11.27
CA ASP A 201 -9.66 -11.46 12.00
C ASP A 201 -9.08 -12.67 11.24
N VAL A 202 -8.33 -13.50 11.95
CA VAL A 202 -7.72 -14.71 11.40
C VAL A 202 -8.25 -15.98 12.05
N THR A 203 -9.22 -15.90 12.97
CA THR A 203 -9.65 -17.05 13.76
C THR A 203 -10.20 -18.17 12.87
N GLU A 204 -11.06 -17.84 11.90
CA GLU A 204 -11.60 -18.83 10.96
C GLU A 204 -10.48 -19.44 10.09
N LEU A 205 -9.59 -18.60 9.54
CA LEU A 205 -8.44 -19.06 8.76
C LEU A 205 -7.53 -20.00 9.57
N PHE A 206 -7.22 -19.62 10.81
CA PHE A 206 -6.35 -20.38 11.68
C PHE A 206 -6.95 -21.75 12.01
N SER A 207 -8.23 -21.78 12.38
CA SER A 207 -8.96 -23.03 12.67
C SER A 207 -9.05 -23.96 11.46
N ALA A 208 -9.18 -23.40 10.25
CA ALA A 208 -9.21 -24.19 9.01
C ALA A 208 -7.86 -24.85 8.69
N ILE A 209 -6.75 -24.28 9.16
CA ILE A 209 -5.41 -24.82 8.98
C ILE A 209 -5.04 -25.78 10.13
N ASP A 210 -5.32 -25.38 11.38
CA ASP A 210 -5.04 -26.15 12.60
C ASP A 210 -6.06 -27.27 12.84
N THR A 211 -6.21 -28.16 11.87
CA THR A 211 -7.16 -29.28 11.90
C THR A 211 -6.95 -30.27 13.05
N LEU A 212 -5.78 -30.25 13.68
CA LEU A 212 -5.43 -31.10 14.81
C LEU A 212 -5.60 -30.40 16.17
N GLU A 213 -6.09 -29.15 16.18
CA GLU A 213 -6.26 -28.31 17.38
C GLU A 213 -4.97 -28.22 18.22
N ALA A 214 -3.82 -28.13 17.55
CA ALA A 214 -2.51 -28.03 18.21
C ALA A 214 -2.27 -26.64 18.83
N GLY A 215 -3.08 -25.65 18.48
CA GLY A 215 -2.94 -24.23 18.85
C GLY A 215 -1.82 -23.51 18.10
N LYS A 216 -1.25 -24.15 17.07
CA LYS A 216 -0.08 -23.67 16.31
C LYS A 216 -0.04 -24.28 14.93
N ILE A 217 0.48 -23.53 13.96
CA ILE A 217 0.59 -23.98 12.55
C ILE A 217 2.00 -23.74 12.01
N THR A 218 2.47 -24.61 11.13
CA THR A 218 3.74 -24.40 10.42
C THR A 218 3.51 -23.72 9.07
N HIS A 219 4.58 -23.20 8.46
CA HIS A 219 4.53 -22.70 7.08
C HIS A 219 4.07 -23.77 6.08
N ASP A 220 4.44 -25.04 6.32
CA ASP A 220 4.07 -26.15 5.43
C ASP A 220 2.58 -26.48 5.54
N ASP A 221 1.99 -26.38 6.73
CA ASP A 221 0.53 -26.53 6.92
C ASP A 221 -0.22 -25.41 6.19
N PHE A 222 0.26 -24.17 6.33
CA PHE A 222 -0.28 -23.03 5.61
C PHE A 222 -0.20 -23.23 4.08
N CYS A 223 0.95 -23.66 3.56
CA CYS A 223 1.12 -23.90 2.12
C CYS A 223 0.18 -24.98 1.61
N ARG A 224 0.01 -26.08 2.36
CA ARG A 224 -0.91 -27.16 2.00
C ARG A 224 -2.35 -26.67 1.90
N PHE A 225 -2.75 -25.79 2.82
CA PHE A 225 -4.07 -25.15 2.82
C PHE A 225 -4.26 -24.22 1.61
N VAL A 226 -3.30 -23.32 1.32
CA VAL A 226 -3.42 -22.36 0.19
C VAL A 226 -3.49 -23.05 -1.16
N VAL A 227 -2.84 -24.21 -1.33
CA VAL A 227 -2.97 -25.01 -2.57
C VAL A 227 -4.41 -25.48 -2.79
N GLN A 228 -5.16 -25.74 -1.72
CA GLN A 228 -6.56 -26.17 -1.78
C GLN A 228 -7.53 -24.96 -1.84
N HIS A 229 -7.12 -23.84 -1.25
CA HIS A 229 -7.90 -22.60 -1.15
C HIS A 229 -7.11 -21.40 -1.74
N PRO A 230 -6.98 -21.29 -3.07
CA PRO A 230 -6.18 -20.25 -3.71
C PRO A 230 -6.70 -18.83 -3.45
N ASP A 231 -7.99 -18.69 -3.16
CA ASP A 231 -8.65 -17.41 -2.83
C ASP A 231 -8.93 -17.25 -1.32
N PHE A 232 -8.17 -17.95 -0.45
CA PHE A 232 -8.44 -17.98 1.00
C PHE A 232 -8.56 -16.60 1.64
N ALA A 233 -7.81 -15.58 1.18
CA ALA A 233 -7.91 -14.26 1.78
C ALA A 233 -9.30 -13.65 1.57
N GLN A 234 -9.92 -13.90 0.42
CA GLN A 234 -11.29 -13.46 0.19
C GLN A 234 -12.28 -14.26 1.04
N GLU A 235 -12.08 -15.57 1.14
CA GLU A 235 -13.00 -16.48 1.85
C GLU A 235 -12.95 -16.33 3.38
N TYR A 236 -11.76 -16.18 3.95
CA TYR A 236 -11.53 -16.27 5.40
C TYR A 236 -11.06 -14.96 6.06
N LEU A 237 -10.54 -13.99 5.28
CA LEU A 237 -10.05 -12.71 5.84
C LEU A 237 -10.94 -11.52 5.48
N LEU A 238 -11.63 -11.59 4.32
CA LEU A 238 -12.43 -10.48 3.77
C LEU A 238 -13.93 -10.80 3.66
N SER A 239 -14.36 -12.03 3.95
CA SER A 239 -15.78 -12.40 3.95
C SER A 239 -16.55 -11.51 4.91
N SER A 240 -17.50 -10.78 4.35
CA SER A 240 -18.15 -9.65 4.96
C SER A 240 -19.03 -10.06 6.14
N ARG A 241 -18.76 -9.49 7.33
CA ARG A 241 -19.85 -9.07 8.22
C ARG A 241 -20.53 -7.83 7.64
N GLU A 242 -21.09 -7.95 6.44
CA GLU A 242 -22.01 -6.96 5.90
C GLU A 242 -23.34 -7.14 6.64
N THR A 243 -23.60 -6.30 7.63
CA THR A 243 -24.97 -6.09 8.09
C THR A 243 -25.78 -5.49 6.93
N PRO A 244 -27.00 -5.99 6.65
CA PRO A 244 -27.79 -5.51 5.52
C PRO A 244 -28.30 -4.10 5.80
N SER A 245 -27.68 -3.08 5.19
CA SER A 245 -28.23 -1.72 5.14
C SER A 245 -28.94 -1.47 3.80
N ILE A 246 -30.19 -1.06 3.95
CA ILE A 246 -31.24 -0.70 2.98
C ILE A 246 -30.73 0.10 1.76
N PRO A 247 -31.32 -0.09 0.55
CA PRO A 247 -30.90 0.57 -0.66
C PRO A 247 -31.24 2.07 -0.63
N HIS A 248 -30.21 2.91 -0.51
CA HIS A 248 -30.28 4.30 -0.94
C HIS A 248 -29.38 4.49 -2.16
N THR A 249 -30.04 4.82 -3.27
CA THR A 249 -29.44 5.18 -4.55
C THR A 249 -28.56 6.42 -4.37
N VAL A 250 -27.25 6.23 -4.45
CA VAL A 250 -26.25 7.31 -4.57
C VAL A 250 -25.43 7.00 -5.84
N PRO A 251 -25.09 7.99 -6.69
CA PRO A 251 -24.36 7.74 -7.93
C PRO A 251 -23.00 7.09 -7.63
N LEU A 252 -22.57 6.15 -8.48
CA LEU A 252 -21.25 5.51 -8.40
C LEU A 252 -20.15 6.58 -8.37
N THR A 253 -19.61 6.84 -7.18
CA THR A 253 -18.33 7.53 -7.01
C THR A 253 -17.26 6.46 -6.92
N ASN A 254 -16.40 6.37 -7.93
CA ASN A 254 -15.25 5.46 -7.91
C ASN A 254 -14.38 5.75 -6.67
N GLY A 255 -14.15 4.72 -5.86
CA GLY A 255 -13.45 4.79 -4.58
C GLY A 255 -11.96 5.08 -4.73
N PHE A 256 -11.63 6.35 -4.91
CA PHE A 256 -10.28 6.87 -4.74
C PHE A 256 -10.29 7.89 -3.60
N SER A 257 -9.51 7.61 -2.56
CA SER A 257 -9.33 8.49 -1.41
C SER A 257 -8.88 9.88 -1.85
N VAL A 258 -9.59 10.90 -1.36
CA VAL A 258 -9.28 12.31 -1.57
C VAL A 258 -8.33 12.75 -0.46
N ASP A 259 -7.08 13.04 -0.81
CA ASP A 259 -6.17 13.74 0.10
C ASP A 259 -6.51 15.24 0.05
N HIS A 260 -6.93 15.82 1.19
CA HIS A 260 -7.11 17.27 1.33
C HIS A 260 -5.75 17.95 1.48
N TYR A 261 -5.43 18.85 0.55
CA TYR A 261 -4.34 19.81 0.70
C TYR A 261 -4.91 21.20 0.95
N ASP A 262 -4.39 21.85 2.00
CA ASP A 262 -4.62 23.27 2.27
C ASP A 262 -4.20 24.09 1.04
N THR A 263 -5.17 24.82 0.48
CA THR A 263 -4.93 25.71 -0.66
C THR A 263 -4.54 27.07 -0.12
N GLU A 264 -3.24 27.39 -0.11
CA GLU A 264 -2.83 28.80 -0.07
C GLU A 264 -3.12 29.41 -1.45
N GLU A 265 -4.16 30.25 -1.50
CA GLU A 265 -4.51 31.05 -2.67
C GLU A 265 -3.39 32.05 -2.99
N GLN A 266 -2.56 31.73 -3.98
CA GLN A 266 -1.76 32.73 -4.68
C GLN A 266 -2.56 33.27 -5.86
N THR A 267 -3.26 34.39 -5.64
CA THR A 267 -3.89 35.19 -6.68
C THR A 267 -2.83 35.77 -7.61
N CYS A 268 -2.63 35.16 -8.78
CA CYS A 268 -1.83 35.78 -9.84
C CYS A 268 -2.78 36.49 -10.83
N SER A 269 -2.68 37.82 -10.85
CA SER A 269 -3.51 38.71 -11.65
C SER A 269 -3.11 38.65 -13.13
N LEU A 270 -4.07 38.46 -14.04
CA LEU A 270 -3.88 38.53 -15.49
C LEU A 270 -3.82 40.00 -15.96
N PRO A 271 -2.81 40.43 -16.73
CA PRO A 271 -2.83 41.74 -17.37
C PRO A 271 -3.45 41.69 -18.78
N GLY A 272 -4.55 42.44 -18.94
CA GLY A 272 -4.83 43.29 -20.11
C GLY A 272 -5.08 42.65 -21.48
N GLN A 273 -6.35 42.34 -21.79
CA GLN A 273 -6.82 42.28 -23.19
C GLN A 273 -6.88 43.70 -23.77
N LYS A 274 -6.03 44.02 -24.75
CA LYS A 274 -6.29 45.12 -25.70
C LYS A 274 -7.15 44.59 -26.84
N ARG A 275 -8.39 45.07 -26.91
CA ARG A 275 -9.21 45.07 -28.14
C ARG A 275 -8.43 45.78 -29.25
N LYS A 276 -8.40 45.19 -30.44
CA LYS A 276 -8.25 45.92 -31.69
C LYS A 276 -9.49 45.65 -32.52
N GLU A 277 -10.28 46.71 -32.68
CA GLU A 277 -11.14 46.91 -33.85
C GLU A 277 -10.23 47.13 -35.06
N ASP A 278 -10.48 46.39 -36.12
CA ASP A 278 -10.74 46.88 -37.49
C ASP A 278 -11.22 45.70 -38.35
#